data_AF-A0A3S4MRR2-F1
#
_entry.id   AF-A0A3S4MRR2-F1
#
_cell.length_a   1.000
_cell.length_b   1.000
_cell.length_c   1.000
_cell.angle_alpha   90.00
_cell.angle_beta   90.00
_cell.angle_gamma   90.00
#
_symmetry.space_group_name_H-M   'P 1'
#
loop_
_entity.id
_entity.type
_entity.pdbx_description
1 polymer ?
#
loop_
_entity_poly.entity_id
_entity_poly.type
_entity_poly.pdbx_seq_one_letter_code
_entity_poly.pdbx_strand_id
1 'polypeptide(L)'
;MKNIYFKAAIFSAISMLTFSSCVKTDDYEVPEIKCTNKFAAANHPLTDLAAIAKAKPTEADIIKEDYIVEAYVSSSDESGNIYKMMFLQDKPENPTQGIEIDIDGGNQYLDYPIGSLVRINLKGLIVQGVNGNIKVGSFDPNYPIGRINPNKLSNYMARVCDGQKAVVTAIKPLEFNSIADALKNGAHINQLVKIKNVQFEEPELTKTFADESATGDRYITDKKAGRLDLRFSNYATFAKSPISPKYEKSGDIVLLLSRFTSSSNATIFTDQAYIRTLDDINFPNPRFNPGEPDAPSASAVNLFAGSDFENWATFLSSVNGFGLKPYATQGLGLGYNGTNSLQIKGTPTANDYVFTSVAATGIPAVPKRITMYIKGNATGKSLSFNVYKAGGGFYVFNLGTFSTGATLGVESANSYNGSINTNGQWRLVELTLTGIADVNTTAGKDMFAIKTGNGGVYDVQIDNITIE
;
A
#
# COMPACT_ATOMS: atom_id res chain seq x y z
N MET A 1 4.74 -54.29 77.56
CA MET A 1 4.53 -53.70 76.21
C MET A 1 3.44 -52.61 76.15
N LYS A 2 2.52 -52.45 77.13
CA LYS A 2 1.46 -51.41 77.07
C LYS A 2 1.90 -49.95 77.32
N ASN A 3 3.00 -49.69 78.01
CA ASN A 3 3.40 -48.31 78.41
C ASN A 3 4.28 -47.56 77.39
N ILE A 4 4.78 -48.23 76.34
CA ILE A 4 5.61 -47.60 75.30
C ILE A 4 4.73 -46.94 74.24
N TYR A 5 3.62 -47.58 73.85
CA TYR A 5 2.69 -47.04 72.85
C TYR A 5 1.91 -45.81 73.35
N PHE A 6 1.64 -45.71 74.65
CA PHE A 6 0.94 -44.55 75.24
C PHE A 6 1.82 -43.29 75.26
N LYS A 7 3.13 -43.43 75.55
CA LYS A 7 4.09 -42.31 75.51
C LYS A 7 4.38 -41.85 74.08
N ALA A 8 4.45 -42.78 73.13
CA ALA A 8 4.61 -42.46 71.71
C ALA A 8 3.37 -41.75 71.11
N ALA A 9 2.17 -42.14 71.52
CA ALA A 9 0.92 -41.49 71.10
C ALA A 9 0.80 -40.04 71.62
N ILE A 10 1.22 -39.78 72.86
CA ILE A 10 1.21 -38.42 73.45
C ILE A 10 2.27 -37.52 72.77
N PHE A 11 3.47 -38.05 72.50
CA PHE A 11 4.51 -37.28 71.82
C PHE A 11 4.14 -36.96 70.35
N SER A 12 3.45 -37.88 69.67
CA SER A 12 2.94 -37.68 68.31
C SER A 12 1.76 -36.69 68.26
N ALA A 13 0.90 -36.69 69.27
CA ALA A 13 -0.22 -35.73 69.38
C ALA A 13 0.24 -34.29 69.70
N ILE A 14 1.30 -34.13 70.51
CA ILE A 14 1.87 -32.80 70.83
C ILE A 14 2.68 -32.25 69.64
N SER A 15 3.34 -33.10 68.85
CA SER A 15 4.05 -32.71 67.62
C SER A 15 3.11 -32.27 66.47
N MET A 16 1.83 -32.63 66.50
CA MET A 16 0.84 -32.17 65.51
C MET A 16 0.24 -30.80 65.85
N LEU A 17 0.38 -30.32 67.09
CA LEU A 17 -0.17 -29.03 67.53
C LEU A 17 0.75 -27.83 67.23
N THR A 18 1.97 -28.05 66.75
CA THR A 18 2.95 -26.98 66.47
C THR A 18 3.00 -26.53 64.99
N PHE A 19 2.10 -27.04 64.12
CA PHE A 19 2.04 -26.64 62.71
C PHE A 19 0.81 -25.78 62.34
N SER A 20 0.02 -25.32 63.32
CA SER A 20 -1.15 -24.46 63.07
C SER A 20 -0.89 -22.96 63.15
N SER A 21 0.37 -22.51 63.20
CA SER A 21 0.72 -21.08 63.06
C SER A 21 1.13 -20.70 61.64
N CYS A 22 0.61 -21.38 60.61
CA CYS A 22 0.46 -20.71 59.32
C CYS A 22 -0.51 -19.56 59.52
N VAL A 23 0.02 -18.41 59.93
CA VAL A 23 -0.66 -17.13 59.77
C VAL A 23 -0.94 -17.03 58.28
N LYS A 24 -2.19 -17.30 57.90
CA LYS A 24 -2.70 -17.09 56.56
C LYS A 24 -2.92 -15.59 56.43
N THR A 25 -1.83 -14.82 56.31
CA THR A 25 -1.85 -13.41 55.94
C THR A 25 -0.99 -13.23 54.69
N ASP A 26 -1.34 -13.97 53.64
CA ASP A 26 -1.01 -13.58 52.27
C ASP A 26 -2.18 -12.79 51.65
N ASP A 27 -3.00 -12.13 52.48
CA ASP A 27 -3.86 -11.03 52.04
C ASP A 27 -3.00 -9.76 51.87
N TYR A 28 -1.96 -9.85 51.04
CA TYR A 28 -1.52 -8.67 50.33
C TYR A 28 -2.57 -8.43 49.26
N GLU A 29 -3.58 -7.61 49.58
CA GLU A 29 -4.38 -6.97 48.53
C GLU A 29 -3.38 -6.33 47.56
N VAL A 30 -3.26 -6.91 46.36
CA VAL A 30 -2.50 -6.31 45.28
C VAL A 30 -3.08 -4.90 45.14
N PRO A 31 -2.28 -3.83 45.37
CA PRO A 31 -2.81 -2.49 45.31
C PRO A 31 -3.51 -2.30 43.99
N GLU A 32 -4.79 -1.93 44.04
CA GLU A 32 -5.60 -1.75 42.85
C GLU A 32 -4.93 -0.69 41.96
N ILE A 33 -4.41 -1.10 40.79
CA ILE A 33 -3.77 -0.18 39.85
C ILE A 33 -4.88 0.68 39.24
N LYS A 34 -5.20 1.80 39.90
CA LYS A 34 -6.23 2.73 39.44
C LYS A 34 -5.71 3.52 38.25
N CYS A 35 -6.13 3.13 37.05
CA CYS A 35 -6.04 3.99 35.88
C CYS A 35 -6.87 5.25 36.17
N THR A 36 -6.26 6.43 36.12
CA THR A 36 -6.97 7.70 36.27
C THR A 36 -6.61 8.63 35.11
N ASN A 37 -7.61 9.38 34.62
CA ASN A 37 -7.39 10.34 33.54
C ASN A 37 -6.53 11.51 34.04
N LYS A 38 -5.29 11.60 33.58
CA LYS A 38 -4.35 12.68 33.95
C LYS A 38 -4.73 14.03 33.34
N PHE A 39 -5.24 14.02 32.10
CA PHE A 39 -5.61 15.23 31.36
C PHE A 39 -7.13 15.39 31.26
N ALA A 40 -7.57 16.64 31.14
CA ALA A 40 -8.96 16.98 30.84
C ALA A 40 -9.43 16.34 29.52
N ALA A 41 -10.74 16.37 29.27
CA ALA A 41 -11.28 15.93 27.98
C ALA A 41 -10.63 16.67 26.81
N ALA A 42 -10.53 16.01 25.66
CA ALA A 42 -10.02 16.64 24.45
C ALA A 42 -10.80 17.94 24.15
N ASN A 43 -10.09 19.02 23.86
CA ASN A 43 -10.68 20.29 23.44
C ASN A 43 -10.47 20.56 21.94
N HIS A 44 -9.65 19.73 21.27
CA HIS A 44 -9.44 19.74 19.83
C HIS A 44 -9.46 18.32 19.25
N PRO A 45 -10.00 18.11 18.04
CA PRO A 45 -9.78 16.88 17.30
C PRO A 45 -8.33 16.79 16.78
N LEU A 46 -7.82 15.57 16.61
CA LEU A 46 -6.46 15.33 16.08
C LEU A 46 -6.25 15.96 14.69
N THR A 47 -7.32 16.07 13.89
CA THR A 47 -7.30 16.67 12.54
C THR A 47 -6.93 18.15 12.54
N ASP A 48 -7.13 18.86 13.65
CA ASP A 48 -6.79 20.29 13.73
C ASP A 48 -5.28 20.52 13.73
N LEU A 49 -4.46 19.50 14.03
CA LEU A 49 -3.01 19.61 14.06
C LEU A 49 -2.44 20.05 12.71
N ALA A 50 -3.06 19.64 11.60
CA ALA A 50 -2.65 20.05 10.25
C ALA A 50 -2.73 21.57 10.04
N ALA A 51 -3.68 22.25 10.69
CA ALA A 51 -3.90 23.69 10.54
C ALA A 51 -2.88 24.52 11.34
N ILE A 52 -2.39 23.99 12.46
CA ILE A 52 -1.40 24.68 13.31
C ILE A 52 0.04 24.30 12.96
N ALA A 53 0.23 23.19 12.24
CA ALA A 53 1.54 22.71 11.85
C ALA A 53 2.32 23.73 11.01
N LYS A 54 3.63 23.84 11.27
CA LYS A 54 4.56 24.65 10.47
C LYS A 54 5.58 23.74 9.79
N ALA A 55 6.03 24.12 8.59
CA ALA A 55 7.10 23.37 7.92
C ALA A 55 8.44 23.47 8.69
N LYS A 56 8.69 24.62 9.29
CA LYS A 56 9.87 24.93 10.12
C LYS A 56 9.42 25.69 11.38
N PRO A 57 8.88 24.99 12.39
CA PRO A 57 8.48 25.62 13.65
C PRO A 57 9.68 26.30 14.32
N THR A 58 9.39 27.39 15.02
CA THR A 58 10.33 28.17 15.81
C THR A 58 9.90 28.20 17.28
N GLU A 59 10.69 28.83 18.16
CA GLU A 59 10.34 28.97 19.58
C GLU A 59 9.00 29.70 19.78
N ALA A 60 8.65 30.60 18.86
CA ALA A 60 7.38 31.34 18.88
C ALA A 60 6.16 30.44 18.61
N ASP A 61 6.37 29.28 17.97
CA ASP A 61 5.31 28.32 17.61
C ASP A 61 5.05 27.30 18.74
N ILE A 62 5.77 27.38 19.87
CA ILE A 62 5.49 26.54 21.04
C ILE A 62 4.08 26.84 21.54
N ILE A 63 3.25 25.81 21.63
CA ILE A 63 1.87 25.90 22.09
C ILE A 63 1.86 26.32 23.57
N LYS A 64 1.22 27.45 23.88
CA LYS A 64 1.26 28.07 25.22
C LYS A 64 0.11 27.63 26.13
N GLU A 65 -1.02 27.28 25.53
CA GLU A 65 -2.23 26.87 26.25
C GLU A 65 -2.46 25.37 26.15
N ASP A 66 -3.36 24.85 27.01
CA ASP A 66 -3.74 23.45 26.94
C ASP A 66 -4.42 23.16 25.60
N TYR A 67 -3.77 22.32 24.80
CA TYR A 67 -4.25 21.88 23.50
C TYR A 67 -4.28 20.36 23.55
N ILE A 68 -5.44 19.80 23.88
CA ILE A 68 -5.61 18.40 24.23
C ILE A 68 -6.37 17.70 23.10
N VAL A 69 -5.70 16.71 22.50
CA VAL A 69 -6.27 15.82 21.48
C VAL A 69 -6.34 14.40 22.02
N GLU A 70 -7.21 13.60 21.43
CA GLU A 70 -7.26 12.14 21.62
C GLU A 70 -6.76 11.43 20.36
N ALA A 71 -6.01 10.34 20.56
CA ALA A 71 -5.51 9.51 19.48
C ALA A 71 -5.35 8.05 19.94
N TYR A 72 -5.39 7.13 19.00
CA TYR A 72 -5.15 5.70 19.21
C TYR A 72 -3.74 5.34 18.79
N VAL A 73 -3.03 4.59 19.64
CA VAL A 73 -1.69 4.08 19.34
C VAL A 73 -1.76 3.01 18.25
N SER A 74 -1.04 3.22 17.15
CA SER A 74 -1.05 2.32 15.98
C SER A 74 0.27 1.57 15.74
N SER A 75 1.37 2.05 16.32
CA SER A 75 2.70 1.41 16.28
C SER A 75 3.06 0.68 17.58
N SER A 76 4.08 -0.17 17.51
CA SER A 76 4.81 -0.68 18.67
C SER A 76 6.31 -0.62 18.40
N ASP A 77 7.09 -0.21 19.40
CA ASP A 77 8.55 -0.24 19.38
C ASP A 77 9.13 -1.51 20.05
N GLU A 78 8.28 -2.46 20.43
CA GLU A 78 8.66 -3.72 21.10
C GLU A 78 9.69 -4.54 20.32
N SER A 79 9.57 -4.58 18.99
CA SER A 79 10.53 -5.29 18.14
C SER A 79 11.84 -4.52 17.95
N GLY A 80 11.91 -3.25 18.30
CA GLY A 80 13.05 -2.36 18.03
C GLY A 80 13.11 -1.80 16.60
N ASN A 81 12.15 -2.10 15.72
CA ASN A 81 12.14 -1.57 14.36
C ASN A 81 11.72 -0.10 14.28
N ILE A 82 10.63 0.23 14.97
CA ILE A 82 10.18 1.61 15.18
C ILE A 82 10.93 2.10 16.41
N TYR A 83 11.78 3.11 16.26
CA TYR A 83 12.65 3.58 17.34
C TYR A 83 12.66 5.11 17.39
N LYS A 84 12.59 5.66 18.62
CA LYS A 84 12.52 7.09 18.89
C LYS A 84 11.32 7.84 18.30
N MET A 85 10.27 7.11 17.98
CA MET A 85 9.02 7.68 17.49
C MET A 85 7.85 6.74 17.79
N MET A 86 6.64 7.29 17.78
CA MET A 86 5.39 6.53 17.84
C MET A 86 4.42 7.06 16.78
N PHE A 87 3.66 6.15 16.16
CA PHE A 87 2.57 6.49 15.25
C PHE A 87 1.22 6.35 15.93
N LEU A 88 0.39 7.38 15.83
CA LEU A 88 -0.95 7.43 16.38
C LEU A 88 -1.95 7.93 15.34
N GLN A 89 -3.21 7.55 15.48
CA GLN A 89 -4.28 7.88 14.53
C GLN A 89 -5.58 8.29 15.24
N ASP A 90 -6.38 9.13 14.59
CA ASP A 90 -7.61 9.71 15.16
C ASP A 90 -8.69 8.68 15.48
N LYS A 91 -8.73 7.56 14.76
CA LYS A 91 -9.76 6.51 14.92
C LYS A 91 -9.15 5.11 14.82
N PRO A 92 -9.71 4.10 15.50
CA PRO A 92 -9.23 2.72 15.42
C PRO A 92 -9.56 2.05 14.09
N GLU A 93 -10.59 2.53 13.39
CA GLU A 93 -11.04 2.04 12.08
C GLU A 93 -11.36 3.25 11.19
N ASN A 94 -10.96 3.18 9.92
CA ASN A 94 -11.08 4.28 8.95
C ASN A 94 -10.50 5.63 9.48
N PRO A 95 -9.23 5.66 9.94
CA PRO A 95 -8.61 6.90 10.39
C PRO A 95 -8.54 7.93 9.26
N THR A 96 -8.69 9.21 9.62
CA THR A 96 -8.58 10.34 8.69
C THR A 96 -7.31 11.15 8.90
N GLN A 97 -6.66 11.03 10.06
CA GLN A 97 -5.37 11.67 10.35
C GLN A 97 -4.47 10.74 11.14
N GLY A 98 -3.21 10.65 10.75
CA GLY A 98 -2.13 10.05 11.54
C GLY A 98 -1.13 11.10 12.01
N ILE A 99 -0.42 10.86 13.11
CA ILE A 99 0.71 11.67 13.57
C ILE A 99 1.89 10.79 13.98
N GLU A 100 3.08 11.36 13.92
CA GLU A 100 4.31 10.84 14.51
C GLU A 100 4.63 11.65 15.77
N ILE A 101 4.91 10.99 16.90
CA ILE A 101 5.42 11.65 18.11
C ILE A 101 6.89 11.28 18.26
N ASP A 102 7.77 12.28 18.19
CA ASP A 102 9.22 12.12 18.27
C ASP A 102 9.67 12.03 19.74
N ILE A 103 10.29 10.92 20.13
CA ILE A 103 10.64 10.60 21.53
C ILE A 103 12.09 10.13 21.60
N ASP A 104 12.91 10.62 22.52
CA ASP A 104 14.32 10.23 22.61
C ASP A 104 14.51 8.95 23.44
N GLY A 105 13.74 7.91 23.13
CA GLY A 105 13.73 6.65 23.87
C GLY A 105 13.02 5.51 23.13
N GLY A 106 13.04 4.34 23.75
CA GLY A 106 12.25 3.17 23.34
C GLY A 106 11.45 2.61 24.52
N ASN A 107 10.92 1.40 24.36
CA ASN A 107 10.04 0.71 25.31
C ASN A 107 8.70 1.42 25.60
N GLN A 108 8.22 2.23 24.66
CA GLN A 108 6.94 2.93 24.81
C GLN A 108 5.75 1.97 24.79
N TYR A 109 5.89 0.80 24.16
CA TYR A 109 4.89 -0.26 24.14
C TYR A 109 4.46 -0.74 25.55
N LEU A 110 5.31 -0.58 26.57
CA LEU A 110 5.00 -0.98 27.95
C LEU A 110 3.90 -0.11 28.56
N ASP A 111 3.98 1.20 28.34
CA ASP A 111 3.01 2.17 28.86
C ASP A 111 1.84 2.40 27.90
N TYR A 112 2.12 2.31 26.60
CA TYR A 112 1.21 2.65 25.51
C TYR A 112 1.13 1.51 24.47
N PRO A 113 0.57 0.35 24.82
CA PRO A 113 0.42 -0.74 23.86
C PRO A 113 -0.51 -0.35 22.71
N ILE A 114 -0.37 -1.03 21.56
CA ILE A 114 -1.21 -0.83 20.37
C ILE A 114 -2.69 -0.86 20.78
N GLY A 115 -3.46 0.08 20.23
CA GLY A 115 -4.89 0.20 20.51
C GLY A 115 -5.24 1.08 21.70
N SER A 116 -4.26 1.47 22.52
CA SER A 116 -4.49 2.39 23.62
C SER A 116 -5.04 3.72 23.11
N LEU A 117 -6.17 4.16 23.68
CA LEU A 117 -6.60 5.55 23.54
C LEU A 117 -5.76 6.40 24.49
N VAL A 118 -5.13 7.44 23.96
CA VAL A 118 -4.33 8.39 24.74
C VAL A 118 -4.86 9.81 24.57
N ARG A 119 -4.67 10.62 25.61
CA ARG A 119 -4.76 12.07 25.53
C ARG A 119 -3.36 12.66 25.44
N ILE A 120 -3.19 13.60 24.53
CA ILE A 120 -1.95 14.33 24.31
C ILE A 120 -2.26 15.80 24.57
N ASN A 121 -1.68 16.38 25.63
CA ASN A 121 -1.64 17.81 25.84
C ASN A 121 -0.39 18.38 25.17
N LEU A 122 -0.58 19.12 24.09
CA LEU A 122 0.52 19.70 23.30
C LEU A 122 1.09 20.99 23.90
N LYS A 123 0.60 21.46 25.06
CA LYS A 123 1.18 22.61 25.76
C LYS A 123 2.67 22.41 26.03
N GLY A 124 3.51 23.30 25.52
CA GLY A 124 4.97 23.23 25.61
C GLY A 124 5.64 22.44 24.47
N LEU A 125 4.87 21.89 23.53
CA LEU A 125 5.35 21.20 22.35
C LEU A 125 5.16 22.07 21.09
N ILE A 126 5.73 21.60 19.98
CA ILE A 126 5.55 22.16 18.64
C ILE A 126 4.99 21.09 17.69
N VAL A 127 4.37 21.54 16.60
CA VAL A 127 3.83 20.67 15.55
C VAL A 127 4.51 21.02 14.23
N GLN A 128 5.22 20.05 13.65
CA GLN A 128 5.77 20.16 12.31
C GLN A 128 4.83 19.51 11.29
N GLY A 129 4.66 20.14 10.13
CA GLY A 129 3.91 19.57 9.00
C GLY A 129 4.64 19.79 7.69
N VAL A 130 5.11 18.71 7.05
CA VAL A 130 5.82 18.77 5.76
C VAL A 130 5.44 17.56 4.90
N ASN A 131 5.05 17.80 3.65
CA ASN A 131 4.68 16.76 2.68
C ASN A 131 3.64 15.74 3.19
N GLY A 132 2.70 16.18 4.04
CA GLY A 132 1.69 15.31 4.66
C GLY A 132 2.15 14.59 5.94
N ASN A 133 3.46 14.62 6.28
CA ASN A 133 3.95 14.11 7.56
C ASN A 133 3.73 15.16 8.66
N ILE A 134 2.88 14.83 9.64
CA ILE A 134 2.63 15.64 10.83
C ILE A 134 3.36 15.03 12.02
N LYS A 135 4.28 15.80 12.59
CA LYS A 135 5.10 15.39 13.73
C LYS A 135 4.84 16.28 14.95
N VAL A 136 4.86 15.67 16.12
CA VAL A 136 4.75 16.34 17.43
C VAL A 136 6.01 16.07 18.23
N GLY A 137 6.58 17.11 18.84
CA GLY A 137 7.86 17.01 19.53
C GLY A 137 8.18 18.25 20.35
N SER A 138 9.35 18.24 21.00
CA SER A 138 9.89 19.41 21.69
C SER A 138 10.43 20.43 20.69
N PHE A 139 10.53 21.69 21.10
CA PHE A 139 11.32 22.66 20.36
C PHE A 139 12.82 22.36 20.53
N ASP A 140 13.57 22.35 19.43
CA ASP A 140 15.03 22.25 19.41
C ASP A 140 15.57 23.28 18.41
N PRO A 141 16.56 24.12 18.76
CA PRO A 141 17.09 25.13 17.86
C PRO A 141 17.87 24.55 16.66
N ASN A 142 18.28 23.29 16.71
CA ASN A 142 19.09 22.63 15.67
C ASN A 142 18.26 21.73 14.74
N TYR A 143 17.04 21.35 15.14
CA TYR A 143 16.19 20.44 14.40
C TYR A 143 14.79 21.03 14.21
N PRO A 144 14.16 20.84 13.03
CA PRO A 144 12.79 21.30 12.81
C PRO A 144 11.76 20.70 13.79
N ILE A 145 12.08 19.54 14.36
CA ILE A 145 11.33 18.90 15.43
C ILE A 145 12.34 18.28 16.40
N GLY A 146 12.22 18.61 17.68
CA GLY A 146 12.99 18.02 18.76
C GLY A 146 12.29 16.78 19.31
N ARG A 147 13.08 15.86 19.89
CA ARG A 147 12.55 14.65 20.52
C ARG A 147 12.18 14.91 21.98
N ILE A 148 11.01 14.42 22.38
CA ILE A 148 10.55 14.47 23.78
C ILE A 148 11.42 13.53 24.61
N ASN A 149 11.98 14.02 25.72
CA ASN A 149 12.68 13.15 26.66
C ASN A 149 11.70 12.10 27.22
N PRO A 150 12.00 10.79 27.16
CA PRO A 150 11.07 9.74 27.56
C PRO A 150 10.60 9.88 29.03
N ASN A 151 11.47 10.38 29.93
CA ASN A 151 11.11 10.62 31.33
C ASN A 151 10.14 11.79 31.52
N LYS A 152 9.93 12.61 30.48
CA LYS A 152 8.98 13.73 30.47
C LYS A 152 7.76 13.44 29.59
N LEU A 153 7.70 12.32 28.89
CA LEU A 153 6.59 12.01 27.98
C LEU A 153 5.25 11.99 28.71
N SER A 154 5.22 11.46 29.94
CA SER A 154 4.00 11.42 30.75
C SER A 154 3.44 12.81 31.10
N ASN A 155 4.23 13.89 30.97
CA ASN A 155 3.75 15.27 31.15
C ASN A 155 2.90 15.75 29.97
N TYR A 156 3.01 15.11 28.82
CA TYR A 156 2.29 15.45 27.60
C TYR A 156 1.30 14.39 27.18
N MET A 157 1.55 13.10 27.47
CA MET A 157 0.72 12.00 27.01
C MET A 157 0.36 11.04 28.13
N ALA A 158 -0.90 10.57 28.16
CA ALA A 158 -1.38 9.59 29.13
C ALA A 158 -2.54 8.78 28.53
N ARG A 159 -2.69 7.52 28.95
CA ARG A 159 -3.83 6.69 28.54
C ARG A 159 -5.15 7.27 29.07
N VAL A 160 -6.19 7.11 28.27
CA VAL A 160 -7.57 7.36 28.70
C VAL A 160 -8.05 6.15 29.49
N CYS A 161 -8.66 6.42 30.64
CA CYS A 161 -9.21 5.43 31.53
C CYS A 161 -10.75 5.50 31.50
N ASP A 162 -11.39 4.36 31.36
CA ASP A 162 -12.83 4.18 31.60
C ASP A 162 -13.01 3.34 32.88
N GLY A 163 -13.54 3.99 33.91
CA GLY A 163 -13.45 3.50 35.29
C GLY A 163 -11.98 3.34 35.70
N GLN A 164 -11.59 2.12 36.08
CA GLN A 164 -10.22 1.80 36.50
C GLN A 164 -9.37 1.12 35.42
N LYS A 165 -9.89 0.96 34.20
CA LYS A 165 -9.20 0.27 33.12
C LYS A 165 -8.81 1.24 32.01
N ALA A 166 -7.63 1.05 31.43
CA ALA A 166 -7.25 1.78 30.23
C ALA A 166 -8.13 1.35 29.05
N VAL A 167 -8.54 2.33 28.24
CA VAL A 167 -9.29 2.09 27.01
C VAL A 167 -8.32 1.57 25.95
N VAL A 168 -8.56 0.35 25.47
CA VAL A 168 -7.76 -0.29 24.41
C VAL A 168 -8.73 -0.83 23.35
N THR A 169 -8.51 -0.47 22.10
CA THR A 169 -9.35 -0.87 20.96
C THR A 169 -8.51 -1.53 19.87
N ALA A 170 -9.02 -2.61 19.28
CA ALA A 170 -8.36 -3.24 18.14
C ALA A 170 -8.27 -2.25 16.96
N ILE A 171 -7.06 -2.03 16.46
CA ILE A 171 -6.82 -1.16 15.30
C ILE A 171 -6.98 -1.96 14.02
N LYS A 172 -7.77 -1.42 13.08
CA LYS A 172 -7.93 -1.97 11.73
C LYS A 172 -7.18 -1.08 10.72
N PRO A 173 -6.27 -1.65 9.92
CA PRO A 173 -5.55 -0.88 8.91
C PRO A 173 -6.47 -0.42 7.77
N LEU A 174 -6.15 0.72 7.14
CA LEU A 174 -6.74 1.09 5.85
C LEU A 174 -6.22 0.17 4.74
N GLU A 175 -7.11 -0.47 3.99
CA GLU A 175 -6.71 -1.42 2.95
C GLU A 175 -6.58 -0.76 1.56
N PHE A 176 -5.47 -1.03 0.88
CA PHE A 176 -5.20 -0.56 -0.48
C PHE A 176 -4.83 -1.71 -1.40
N ASN A 177 -5.22 -1.60 -2.68
CA ASN A 177 -4.91 -2.59 -3.72
C ASN A 177 -3.61 -2.30 -4.47
N SER A 178 -2.98 -1.15 -4.21
CA SER A 178 -1.70 -0.76 -4.79
C SER A 178 -0.95 0.21 -3.88
N ILE A 179 0.37 0.26 -4.03
CA ILE A 179 1.26 1.21 -3.35
C ILE A 179 0.90 2.64 -3.76
N ALA A 180 0.62 2.87 -5.05
CA ALA A 180 0.26 4.20 -5.56
C ALA A 180 -1.02 4.74 -4.90
N ASP A 181 -2.04 3.90 -4.70
CA ASP A 181 -3.27 4.30 -4.01
C ASP A 181 -3.01 4.65 -2.55
N ALA A 182 -2.17 3.87 -1.86
CA ALA A 182 -1.80 4.11 -0.46
C ALA A 182 -1.01 5.42 -0.28
N LEU A 183 -0.17 5.80 -1.25
CA LEU A 183 0.66 7.00 -1.20
C LEU A 183 -0.02 8.25 -1.79
N LYS A 184 -1.22 8.11 -2.37
CA LYS A 184 -1.88 9.15 -3.15
C LYS A 184 -1.99 10.46 -2.35
N ASN A 185 -1.39 11.51 -2.91
CA ASN A 185 -1.34 12.86 -2.32
C ASN A 185 -0.77 12.95 -0.89
N GLY A 186 -0.09 11.90 -0.40
CA GLY A 186 0.35 11.82 1.00
C GLY A 186 -0.79 11.79 2.02
N ALA A 187 -2.01 11.42 1.60
CA ALA A 187 -3.20 11.47 2.47
C ALA A 187 -3.15 10.49 3.66
N HIS A 188 -2.33 9.44 3.55
CA HIS A 188 -2.27 8.34 4.52
C HIS A 188 -0.95 8.26 5.29
N ILE A 189 -0.12 9.32 5.21
CA ILE A 189 1.13 9.39 5.97
C ILE A 189 0.80 9.38 7.47
N ASN A 190 1.64 8.67 8.23
CA ASN A 190 1.53 8.39 9.66
C ASN A 190 0.34 7.49 10.07
N GLN A 191 -0.35 6.85 9.12
CA GLN A 191 -1.44 5.92 9.40
C GLN A 191 -1.00 4.46 9.24
N LEU A 192 -1.69 3.57 9.96
CA LEU A 192 -1.59 2.13 9.75
C LEU A 192 -2.39 1.72 8.50
N VAL A 193 -1.70 1.13 7.54
CA VAL A 193 -2.31 0.67 6.29
C VAL A 193 -1.96 -0.80 6.03
N LYS A 194 -2.74 -1.42 5.14
CA LYS A 194 -2.48 -2.74 4.60
C LYS A 194 -2.44 -2.62 3.08
N ILE A 195 -1.33 -2.99 2.48
CA ILE A 195 -1.16 -2.99 1.02
C ILE A 195 -1.22 -4.44 0.55
N LYS A 196 -2.13 -4.72 -0.38
CA LYS A 196 -2.33 -6.05 -0.93
C LYS A 196 -1.40 -6.34 -2.11
N ASN A 197 -1.13 -7.62 -2.33
CA ASN A 197 -0.42 -8.13 -3.51
C ASN A 197 0.92 -7.42 -3.78
N VAL A 198 1.77 -7.36 -2.75
CA VAL A 198 3.15 -6.88 -2.84
C VAL A 198 4.14 -8.04 -2.70
N GLN A 199 5.38 -7.79 -3.11
CA GLN A 199 6.51 -8.70 -2.89
C GLN A 199 7.80 -7.89 -2.70
N PHE A 200 8.80 -8.46 -2.04
CA PHE A 200 10.15 -7.89 -2.07
C PHE A 200 10.70 -7.91 -3.50
N GLU A 201 11.43 -6.86 -3.90
CA GLU A 201 12.18 -6.85 -5.15
C GLU A 201 13.23 -7.97 -5.15
N GLU A 202 13.54 -8.51 -6.34
CA GLU A 202 14.44 -9.66 -6.48
C GLU A 202 15.81 -9.49 -5.79
N PRO A 203 16.48 -8.31 -5.87
CA PRO A 203 17.76 -8.10 -5.20
C PRO A 203 17.69 -8.15 -3.68
N GLU A 204 16.50 -8.02 -3.09
CA GLU A 204 16.30 -8.04 -1.64
C GLU A 204 16.23 -9.47 -1.10
N LEU A 205 15.92 -10.47 -1.93
CA LEU A 205 15.70 -11.85 -1.49
C LEU A 205 16.95 -12.50 -0.90
N THR A 206 18.14 -12.04 -1.28
CA THR A 206 19.42 -12.54 -0.76
C THR A 206 19.88 -11.84 0.52
N LYS A 207 19.12 -10.86 1.02
CA LYS A 207 19.48 -10.03 2.18
C LYS A 207 18.77 -10.46 3.45
N THR A 208 19.29 -9.97 4.58
CA THR A 208 18.58 -9.90 5.87
C THR A 208 17.69 -8.66 5.91
N PHE A 209 16.79 -8.52 6.89
CA PHE A 209 15.89 -7.37 6.99
C PHE A 209 16.61 -6.04 7.17
N ALA A 210 17.64 -5.97 8.02
CA ALA A 210 18.47 -4.78 8.19
C ALA A 210 19.92 -5.06 7.75
N ASP A 211 20.69 -3.99 7.60
CA ASP A 211 22.13 -4.08 7.36
C ASP A 211 22.86 -4.32 8.69
N GLU A 212 24.07 -4.90 8.64
CA GLU A 212 24.74 -5.41 9.84
C GLU A 212 25.03 -4.33 10.89
N SER A 213 25.42 -3.13 10.44
CA SER A 213 25.88 -2.03 11.30
C SER A 213 25.06 -0.75 11.17
N ALA A 214 23.96 -0.77 10.41
CA ALA A 214 23.14 0.41 10.14
C ALA A 214 21.69 0.03 9.84
N THR A 215 20.79 1.03 9.92
CA THR A 215 19.45 0.89 9.37
C THR A 215 19.55 0.51 7.88
N GLY A 216 18.86 -0.56 7.50
CA GLY A 216 18.80 -1.03 6.13
C GLY A 216 17.49 -0.67 5.47
N ASP A 217 17.56 -0.34 4.18
CA ASP A 217 16.39 -0.13 3.33
C ASP A 217 16.14 -1.39 2.50
N ARG A 218 14.89 -1.83 2.45
CA ARG A 218 14.43 -2.91 1.58
C ARG A 218 13.26 -2.42 0.76
N TYR A 219 13.12 -2.97 -0.44
CA TYR A 219 12.17 -2.46 -1.41
C TYR A 219 11.11 -3.51 -1.69
N ILE A 220 9.86 -3.09 -1.60
CA ILE A 220 8.73 -3.90 -2.07
C ILE A 220 8.15 -3.28 -3.32
N THR A 221 7.57 -4.12 -4.15
CA THR A 221 6.84 -3.72 -5.35
C THR A 221 5.46 -4.36 -5.38
N ASP A 222 4.49 -3.67 -5.99
CA ASP A 222 3.16 -4.20 -6.26
C ASP A 222 3.01 -4.69 -7.72
N LYS A 223 1.87 -5.30 -8.04
CA LYS A 223 1.57 -5.75 -9.40
C LYS A 223 1.62 -4.64 -10.46
N LYS A 224 1.40 -3.39 -10.08
CA LYS A 224 1.42 -2.22 -10.98
C LYS A 224 2.82 -1.62 -11.12
N ALA A 225 3.86 -2.31 -10.63
CA ALA A 225 5.23 -1.82 -10.57
C ALA A 225 5.42 -0.55 -9.72
N GLY A 226 4.48 -0.25 -8.82
CA GLY A 226 4.71 0.70 -7.73
C GLY A 226 5.79 0.17 -6.81
N ARG A 227 6.56 1.06 -6.19
CA ARG A 227 7.64 0.73 -5.24
C ARG A 227 7.46 1.50 -3.94
N LEU A 228 7.74 0.85 -2.82
CA LEU A 228 7.77 1.45 -1.49
C LEU A 228 9.03 1.02 -0.74
N ASP A 229 9.66 1.98 -0.07
CA ASP A 229 10.86 1.75 0.74
C ASP A 229 10.45 1.35 2.15
N LEU A 230 10.92 0.19 2.60
CA LEU A 230 10.73 -0.28 3.97
C LEU A 230 12.01 -0.05 4.77
N ARG A 231 11.87 0.65 5.90
CA ARG A 231 12.97 0.97 6.81
C ARG A 231 13.09 -0.10 7.89
N PHE A 232 14.30 -0.63 8.05
CA PHE A 232 14.61 -1.66 9.03
C PHE A 232 15.77 -1.27 9.95
N SER A 233 15.46 -1.09 11.23
CA SER A 233 16.48 -0.83 12.26
C SER A 233 17.39 -2.05 12.44
N ASN A 234 18.71 -1.85 12.55
CA ASN A 234 19.64 -2.90 12.94
C ASN A 234 19.51 -3.33 14.41
N TYR A 235 18.73 -2.59 15.21
CA TYR A 235 18.34 -2.98 16.56
C TYR A 235 17.07 -3.84 16.60
N ALA A 236 16.39 -4.04 15.46
CA ALA A 236 15.20 -4.87 15.41
C ALA A 236 15.55 -6.32 15.79
N THR A 237 14.68 -6.98 16.57
CA THR A 237 14.87 -8.38 16.98
C THR A 237 15.00 -9.35 15.79
N PHE A 238 14.44 -8.95 14.64
CA PHE A 238 14.49 -9.68 13.39
C PHE A 238 15.49 -9.13 12.36
N ALA A 239 16.32 -8.15 12.74
CA ALA A 239 17.27 -7.47 11.85
C ALA A 239 18.15 -8.43 11.02
N LYS A 240 18.63 -9.50 11.68
CA LYS A 240 19.52 -10.52 11.10
C LYS A 240 18.78 -11.70 10.47
N SER A 241 17.44 -11.72 10.52
CA SER A 241 16.66 -12.77 9.86
C SER A 241 16.74 -12.60 8.34
N PRO A 242 16.97 -13.67 7.57
CA PRO A 242 16.96 -13.61 6.13
C PRO A 242 15.54 -13.37 5.61
N ILE A 243 15.42 -12.67 4.47
CA ILE A 243 14.14 -12.45 3.80
C ILE A 243 13.64 -13.76 3.17
N SER A 244 14.48 -14.44 2.39
CA SER A 244 14.19 -15.77 1.82
C SER A 244 14.59 -16.90 2.78
N PRO A 245 13.86 -18.04 2.81
CA PRO A 245 12.71 -18.37 1.95
C PRO A 245 11.35 -17.92 2.50
N LYS A 246 11.28 -17.48 3.77
CA LYS A 246 9.99 -17.27 4.45
C LYS A 246 9.15 -16.16 3.80
N TYR A 247 9.78 -15.10 3.30
CA TYR A 247 9.11 -13.92 2.75
C TYR A 247 9.47 -13.67 1.28
N GLU A 248 9.93 -14.69 0.55
CA GLU A 248 10.30 -14.54 -0.87
C GLU A 248 9.10 -14.43 -1.81
N LYS A 249 7.94 -14.87 -1.34
CA LYS A 249 6.66 -14.91 -2.05
C LYS A 249 5.98 -13.53 -2.09
N SER A 250 4.75 -13.48 -2.58
CA SER A 250 3.92 -12.28 -2.57
C SER A 250 2.72 -12.41 -1.63
N GLY A 251 2.12 -11.29 -1.24
CA GLY A 251 0.89 -11.26 -0.46
C GLY A 251 0.62 -9.88 0.09
N ASP A 252 0.09 -9.83 1.32
CA ASP A 252 -0.32 -8.58 1.94
C ASP A 252 0.69 -8.18 3.02
N ILE A 253 0.89 -6.88 3.18
CA ILE A 253 1.71 -6.32 4.25
C ILE A 253 0.95 -5.25 5.02
N VAL A 254 1.05 -5.26 6.34
CA VAL A 254 0.59 -4.20 7.23
C VAL A 254 1.77 -3.30 7.59
N LEU A 255 1.62 -1.99 7.51
CA LEU A 255 2.73 -1.07 7.74
C LEU A 255 2.26 0.31 8.20
N LEU A 256 3.15 1.06 8.84
CA LEU A 256 2.98 2.47 9.15
C LEU A 256 3.60 3.28 8.02
N LEU A 257 2.77 3.97 7.24
CA LEU A 257 3.27 4.87 6.20
C LEU A 257 3.96 6.07 6.84
N SER A 258 5.06 6.49 6.25
CA SER A 258 5.82 7.66 6.68
C SER A 258 6.42 8.32 5.44
N ARG A 259 6.98 9.51 5.64
CA ARG A 259 7.67 10.24 4.59
C ARG A 259 8.87 10.96 5.18
N PHE A 260 10.03 10.68 4.62
CA PHE A 260 11.26 11.38 4.95
C PHE A 260 11.41 12.59 4.04
N THR A 261 11.51 13.79 4.59
CA THR A 261 11.77 15.01 3.82
C THR A 261 13.21 15.43 4.01
N SER A 262 13.89 15.75 2.90
CA SER A 262 15.28 16.23 2.94
C SER A 262 15.40 17.51 3.76
N SER A 263 16.40 17.56 4.64
CA SER A 263 16.70 18.74 5.45
C SER A 263 17.19 19.93 4.62
N SER A 264 17.77 19.67 3.43
CA SER A 264 18.27 20.71 2.53
C SER A 264 17.21 21.25 1.56
N ASN A 265 16.17 20.45 1.26
CA ASN A 265 15.11 20.87 0.34
C ASN A 265 13.79 20.16 0.68
N ALA A 266 12.80 20.95 1.11
CA ALA A 266 11.48 20.46 1.49
C ALA A 266 10.67 19.86 0.32
N THR A 267 11.05 20.12 -0.94
CA THR A 267 10.39 19.51 -2.12
C THR A 267 10.90 18.11 -2.43
N ILE A 268 12.00 17.67 -1.80
CA ILE A 268 12.59 16.35 -2.00
C ILE A 268 12.20 15.48 -0.83
N PHE A 269 11.48 14.39 -1.11
CA PHE A 269 11.05 13.44 -0.10
C PHE A 269 11.10 12.00 -0.61
N THR A 270 11.16 11.07 0.33
CA THR A 270 11.08 9.63 0.09
C THR A 270 9.87 9.09 0.83
N ASP A 271 8.98 8.43 0.08
CA ASP A 271 7.92 7.62 0.67
C ASP A 271 8.52 6.36 1.26
N GLN A 272 8.24 6.14 2.54
CA GLN A 272 8.83 5.05 3.29
C GLN A 272 7.81 4.45 4.27
N ALA A 273 8.11 3.28 4.81
CA ALA A 273 7.25 2.67 5.81
C ALA A 273 8.02 1.81 6.80
N TYR A 274 7.34 1.50 7.90
CA TYR A 274 7.84 0.66 8.98
C TYR A 274 6.85 -0.45 9.27
N ILE A 275 7.35 -1.67 9.44
CA ILE A 275 6.56 -2.75 10.07
C ILE A 275 6.77 -2.74 11.57
N ARG A 276 5.79 -3.20 12.33
CA ARG A 276 5.89 -3.32 13.79
C ARG A 276 6.61 -4.61 14.16
N THR A 277 6.24 -5.71 13.52
CA THR A 277 6.86 -7.03 13.70
C THR A 277 6.85 -7.79 12.37
N LEU A 278 7.48 -8.96 12.30
CA LEU A 278 7.41 -9.81 11.13
C LEU A 278 6.01 -10.40 10.86
N ASP A 279 5.10 -10.38 11.84
CA ASP A 279 3.72 -10.85 11.66
C ASP A 279 2.90 -9.92 10.77
N ASP A 280 3.38 -8.69 10.58
CA ASP A 280 2.81 -7.75 9.62
C ASP A 280 3.07 -8.15 8.15
N ILE A 281 3.94 -9.13 7.89
CA ILE A 281 4.23 -9.64 6.54
C ILE A 281 3.57 -11.01 6.35
N ASN A 282 2.58 -11.09 5.44
CA ASN A 282 1.91 -12.33 5.09
C ASN A 282 1.96 -12.57 3.58
N PHE A 283 2.99 -13.30 3.12
CA PHE A 283 3.25 -13.57 1.70
C PHE A 283 3.04 -15.05 1.32
N PRO A 284 1.79 -15.54 1.24
CA PRO A 284 1.51 -16.95 0.92
C PRO A 284 1.50 -17.25 -0.59
N ASN A 285 1.37 -16.22 -1.43
CA ASN A 285 1.06 -16.35 -2.85
C ASN A 285 2.34 -16.43 -3.72
N PRO A 286 2.28 -17.05 -4.91
CA PRO A 286 3.41 -17.00 -5.85
C PRO A 286 3.86 -15.57 -6.17
N ARG A 287 5.14 -15.38 -6.48
CA ARG A 287 5.63 -14.09 -7.01
C ARG A 287 4.94 -13.75 -8.33
N PHE A 288 4.84 -12.46 -8.64
CA PHE A 288 4.33 -11.92 -9.89
C PHE A 288 5.42 -11.12 -10.62
N ASN A 289 5.18 -10.84 -11.91
CA ASN A 289 6.00 -9.91 -12.69
C ASN A 289 5.39 -8.50 -12.55
N PRO A 290 6.10 -7.53 -11.94
CA PRO A 290 5.57 -6.17 -11.81
C PRO A 290 5.28 -5.53 -13.18
N GLY A 291 4.13 -4.87 -13.28
CA GLY A 291 3.66 -4.22 -14.51
C GLY A 291 2.88 -5.14 -15.47
N GLU A 292 2.85 -6.45 -15.20
CA GLU A 292 2.04 -7.39 -15.97
C GLU A 292 0.59 -7.40 -15.44
N PRO A 293 -0.42 -7.08 -16.28
CA PRO A 293 -1.82 -7.10 -15.84
C PRO A 293 -2.32 -8.52 -15.54
N ASP A 294 -3.38 -8.61 -14.73
CA ASP A 294 -4.07 -9.88 -14.50
C ASP A 294 -4.85 -10.30 -15.76
N ALA A 295 -4.88 -11.60 -16.04
CA ALA A 295 -5.67 -12.18 -17.14
C ALA A 295 -7.14 -11.71 -17.09
N PRO A 296 -7.83 -11.64 -18.25
CA PRO A 296 -9.26 -11.33 -18.29
C PRO A 296 -10.05 -12.30 -17.40
N SER A 297 -11.09 -11.81 -16.70
CA SER A 297 -11.89 -12.69 -15.86
C SER A 297 -12.87 -13.53 -16.69
N ALA A 298 -13.55 -14.49 -16.05
CA ALA A 298 -14.58 -15.29 -16.70
C ALA A 298 -15.79 -14.48 -17.20
N SER A 299 -15.99 -13.24 -16.74
CA SER A 299 -17.05 -12.35 -17.25
C SER A 299 -16.63 -11.49 -18.43
N ALA A 300 -15.36 -11.55 -18.85
CA ALA A 300 -14.89 -10.80 -20.01
C ALA A 300 -15.61 -11.25 -21.28
N VAL A 301 -16.02 -10.28 -22.09
CA VAL A 301 -16.65 -10.50 -23.40
C VAL A 301 -15.79 -9.90 -24.50
N ASN A 302 -16.01 -10.34 -25.74
CA ASN A 302 -15.37 -9.74 -26.91
C ASN A 302 -15.73 -8.25 -27.00
N LEU A 303 -14.72 -7.38 -27.13
CA LEU A 303 -14.89 -5.93 -27.18
C LEU A 303 -15.72 -5.47 -28.39
N PHE A 304 -15.54 -6.16 -29.52
CA PHE A 304 -16.27 -6.00 -30.76
C PHE A 304 -16.43 -7.38 -31.42
N ALA A 305 -17.33 -7.51 -32.39
CA ALA A 305 -17.55 -8.80 -33.03
C ALA A 305 -16.27 -9.29 -33.76
N GLY A 306 -15.79 -10.49 -33.44
CA GLY A 306 -14.55 -11.06 -34.00
C GLY A 306 -13.26 -10.46 -33.45
N SER A 307 -13.27 -9.93 -32.22
CA SER A 307 -12.08 -9.35 -31.57
C SER A 307 -11.04 -10.36 -31.08
N ASP A 308 -11.33 -11.65 -31.24
CA ASP A 308 -10.41 -12.80 -31.17
C ASP A 308 -9.81 -13.16 -32.54
N PHE A 309 -10.23 -12.49 -33.62
CA PHE A 309 -9.75 -12.67 -34.98
C PHE A 309 -9.88 -14.09 -35.57
N GLU A 310 -10.64 -14.98 -34.93
CA GLU A 310 -10.89 -16.34 -35.42
C GLU A 310 -11.81 -16.36 -36.63
N ASN A 311 -12.72 -15.40 -36.72
CA ASN A 311 -13.55 -15.16 -37.88
C ASN A 311 -13.29 -13.77 -38.45
N TRP A 312 -12.43 -13.71 -39.47
CA TRP A 312 -12.02 -12.46 -40.10
C TRP A 312 -13.19 -11.69 -40.73
N ALA A 313 -14.15 -12.38 -41.33
CA ALA A 313 -15.32 -11.73 -41.92
C ALA A 313 -16.18 -11.05 -40.84
N THR A 314 -16.35 -11.68 -39.69
CA THR A 314 -17.01 -11.08 -38.52
C THR A 314 -16.25 -9.86 -38.03
N PHE A 315 -14.92 -9.94 -37.91
CA PHE A 315 -14.10 -8.77 -37.58
C PHE A 315 -14.31 -7.63 -38.57
N LEU A 316 -14.20 -7.89 -39.88
CA LEU A 316 -14.37 -6.85 -40.91
C LEU A 316 -15.75 -6.20 -40.85
N SER A 317 -16.80 -6.95 -40.50
CA SER A 317 -18.16 -6.40 -40.31
C SER A 317 -18.28 -5.47 -39.09
N SER A 318 -17.35 -5.57 -38.15
CA SER A 318 -17.28 -4.71 -36.96
C SER A 318 -16.46 -3.43 -37.16
N VAL A 319 -15.74 -3.31 -38.30
CA VAL A 319 -14.96 -2.12 -38.61
C VAL A 319 -15.88 -1.04 -39.21
N ASN A 320 -15.72 0.20 -38.76
CA ASN A 320 -16.55 1.31 -39.23
C ASN A 320 -16.19 1.73 -40.67
N GLY A 321 -16.87 2.76 -41.18
CA GLY A 321 -16.75 3.19 -42.59
C GLY A 321 -15.36 3.63 -43.06
N PHE A 322 -14.39 3.82 -42.15
CA PHE A 322 -13.01 4.14 -42.51
C PHE A 322 -12.17 2.91 -42.91
N GLY A 323 -12.66 1.70 -42.62
CA GLY A 323 -12.04 0.46 -43.03
C GLY A 323 -10.75 0.09 -42.28
N LEU A 324 -10.12 -0.99 -42.77
CA LEU A 324 -8.88 -1.55 -42.25
C LEU A 324 -7.70 -1.15 -43.16
N LYS A 325 -6.55 -0.81 -42.57
CA LYS A 325 -5.34 -0.48 -43.33
C LYS A 325 -4.75 -1.72 -44.02
N PRO A 326 -4.18 -1.60 -45.25
CA PRO A 326 -3.70 -2.77 -46.01
C PRO A 326 -2.56 -3.56 -45.37
N TYR A 327 -1.76 -2.94 -44.50
CA TYR A 327 -0.69 -3.61 -43.75
C TYR A 327 -1.20 -4.36 -42.51
N ALA A 328 -2.51 -4.33 -42.26
CA ALA A 328 -3.17 -5.08 -41.22
C ALA A 328 -3.98 -6.23 -41.84
N THR A 329 -3.57 -7.46 -41.55
CA THR A 329 -4.12 -8.69 -42.14
C THR A 329 -4.40 -9.73 -41.06
N GLN A 330 -5.11 -10.80 -41.41
CA GLN A 330 -5.26 -11.94 -40.50
C GLN A 330 -3.95 -12.72 -40.42
N GLY A 331 -3.44 -12.94 -39.21
CA GLY A 331 -2.32 -13.83 -38.92
C GLY A 331 -2.80 -15.26 -38.74
N LEU A 332 -2.92 -16.02 -39.83
CA LEU A 332 -3.41 -17.41 -39.78
C LEU A 332 -2.46 -18.32 -38.98
N GLY A 333 -2.95 -18.91 -37.88
CA GLY A 333 -2.15 -19.75 -36.99
C GLY A 333 -1.06 -19.01 -36.20
N LEU A 334 -1.06 -17.67 -36.22
CA LEU A 334 -0.07 -16.83 -35.53
C LEU A 334 -0.56 -16.32 -34.16
N GLY A 335 -1.83 -16.57 -33.85
CA GLY A 335 -2.56 -16.14 -32.67
C GLY A 335 -2.14 -16.80 -31.36
N TYR A 336 -2.81 -16.38 -30.30
CA TYR A 336 -2.61 -16.88 -28.96
C TYR A 336 -2.97 -18.36 -28.92
N ASN A 337 -2.12 -19.20 -28.33
CA ASN A 337 -2.28 -20.67 -28.36
C ASN A 337 -2.43 -21.28 -29.77
N GLY A 338 -1.86 -20.63 -30.80
CA GLY A 338 -1.84 -21.15 -32.17
C GLY A 338 -3.12 -20.89 -32.98
N THR A 339 -3.99 -20.00 -32.49
CA THR A 339 -5.20 -19.58 -33.19
C THR A 339 -4.89 -18.48 -34.23
N ASN A 340 -5.88 -17.68 -34.64
CA ASN A 340 -5.65 -16.56 -35.55
C ASN A 340 -5.41 -15.24 -34.79
N SER A 341 -4.91 -14.21 -35.47
CA SER A 341 -4.66 -12.91 -34.85
C SER A 341 -4.84 -11.76 -35.84
N LEU A 342 -4.85 -10.53 -35.34
CA LEU A 342 -4.54 -9.36 -36.14
C LEU A 342 -3.02 -9.23 -36.29
N GLN A 343 -2.52 -9.38 -37.51
CA GLN A 343 -1.14 -9.04 -37.85
C GLN A 343 -1.06 -7.60 -38.33
N ILE A 344 -0.22 -6.79 -37.70
CA ILE A 344 0.20 -5.47 -38.21
C ILE A 344 1.64 -5.63 -38.67
N LYS A 345 1.87 -5.62 -39.98
CA LYS A 345 3.18 -5.83 -40.58
C LYS A 345 3.49 -4.83 -41.69
N GLY A 346 4.47 -3.96 -41.46
CA GLY A 346 4.93 -2.98 -42.44
C GLY A 346 5.36 -1.67 -41.80
N THR A 347 5.52 -0.66 -42.67
CA THR A 347 5.97 0.68 -42.28
C THR A 347 4.91 1.72 -42.68
N PRO A 348 3.99 2.10 -41.77
CA PRO A 348 2.99 3.13 -42.04
C PRO A 348 3.65 4.46 -42.42
N THR A 349 3.10 5.14 -43.42
CA THR A 349 3.58 6.44 -43.91
C THR A 349 2.89 7.63 -43.25
N ALA A 350 1.95 7.35 -42.32
CA ALA A 350 1.22 8.34 -41.55
C ALA A 350 0.92 7.82 -40.14
N ASN A 351 0.41 8.71 -39.30
CA ASN A 351 -0.18 8.36 -38.02
C ASN A 351 -1.59 7.81 -38.26
N ASP A 352 -1.67 6.52 -38.55
CA ASP A 352 -2.88 5.86 -39.02
C ASP A 352 -3.79 5.41 -37.88
N TYR A 353 -5.10 5.50 -38.11
CA TYR A 353 -6.06 4.56 -37.53
C TYR A 353 -5.93 3.26 -38.31
N VAL A 354 -5.42 2.20 -37.68
CA VAL A 354 -5.32 0.87 -38.31
C VAL A 354 -6.73 0.39 -38.65
N PHE A 355 -7.65 0.53 -37.68
CA PHE A 355 -9.09 0.48 -37.85
C PHE A 355 -9.77 1.21 -36.68
N THR A 356 -11.06 1.47 -36.83
CA THR A 356 -11.97 1.75 -35.70
C THR A 356 -13.09 0.72 -35.74
N SER A 357 -13.36 0.09 -34.60
CA SER A 357 -14.42 -0.91 -34.41
C SER A 357 -15.65 -0.30 -33.77
N VAL A 358 -16.80 -0.91 -34.00
CA VAL A 358 -18.05 -0.60 -33.31
C VAL A 358 -18.32 -1.57 -32.17
N ALA A 359 -19.00 -1.11 -31.11
CA ALA A 359 -19.33 -1.93 -29.95
C ALA A 359 -20.20 -3.13 -30.36
N ALA A 360 -19.90 -4.30 -29.79
CA ALA A 360 -20.76 -5.49 -29.88
C ALA A 360 -22.01 -5.34 -28.98
N THR A 361 -22.95 -6.26 -29.11
CA THR A 361 -24.00 -6.46 -28.11
C THR A 361 -23.43 -7.12 -26.86
N GLY A 362 -23.93 -6.77 -25.66
CA GLY A 362 -23.54 -7.44 -24.41
C GLY A 362 -22.31 -6.84 -23.72
N ILE A 363 -21.84 -5.66 -24.17
CA ILE A 363 -20.81 -4.90 -23.46
C ILE A 363 -21.34 -4.48 -22.08
N PRO A 364 -20.59 -4.66 -20.98
CA PRO A 364 -20.99 -4.20 -19.66
C PRO A 364 -21.34 -2.71 -19.65
N ALA A 365 -22.37 -2.33 -18.89
CA ALA A 365 -22.78 -0.92 -18.80
C ALA A 365 -21.72 -0.01 -18.16
N VAL A 366 -20.91 -0.56 -17.25
CA VAL A 366 -19.83 0.16 -16.54
C VAL A 366 -18.57 -0.70 -16.62
N PRO A 367 -17.93 -0.79 -17.80
CA PRO A 367 -16.74 -1.60 -17.97
C PRO A 367 -15.58 -1.00 -17.18
N LYS A 368 -14.76 -1.86 -16.58
CA LYS A 368 -13.61 -1.51 -15.73
C LYS A 368 -12.29 -1.58 -16.47
N ARG A 369 -12.18 -2.41 -17.50
CA ARG A 369 -10.97 -2.54 -18.31
C ARG A 369 -11.19 -3.16 -19.68
N ILE A 370 -10.28 -2.86 -20.60
CA ILE A 370 -10.08 -3.59 -21.85
C ILE A 370 -8.75 -4.31 -21.78
N THR A 371 -8.68 -5.56 -22.22
CA THR A 371 -7.45 -6.34 -22.26
C THR A 371 -7.18 -6.88 -23.66
N MET A 372 -5.91 -6.98 -24.03
CA MET A 372 -5.47 -7.58 -25.29
C MET A 372 -4.08 -8.20 -25.16
N TYR A 373 -3.83 -9.28 -25.89
CA TYR A 373 -2.49 -9.87 -25.98
C TYR A 373 -1.74 -9.27 -27.16
N ILE A 374 -0.44 -9.00 -26.98
CA ILE A 374 0.47 -8.53 -28.02
C ILE A 374 1.73 -9.39 -28.05
N LYS A 375 2.19 -9.76 -29.24
CA LYS A 375 3.46 -10.48 -29.48
C LYS A 375 4.16 -9.91 -30.71
N GLY A 376 5.47 -9.70 -30.65
CA GLY A 376 6.28 -9.33 -31.82
C GLY A 376 7.19 -8.15 -31.56
N ASN A 377 7.52 -7.43 -32.63
CA ASN A 377 8.47 -6.33 -32.62
C ASN A 377 7.93 -5.09 -33.34
N ALA A 378 8.21 -3.91 -32.79
CA ALA A 378 8.05 -2.64 -33.48
C ALA A 378 9.23 -1.72 -33.14
N THR A 379 9.90 -1.17 -34.16
CA THR A 379 11.04 -0.26 -33.97
C THR A 379 10.70 1.15 -34.44
N GLY A 380 11.29 2.15 -33.77
CA GLY A 380 11.08 3.58 -34.06
C GLY A 380 9.74 4.15 -33.56
N LYS A 381 8.70 3.32 -33.43
CA LYS A 381 7.38 3.69 -32.90
C LYS A 381 6.72 2.53 -32.15
N SER A 382 5.71 2.87 -31.34
CA SER A 382 4.80 1.95 -30.65
C SER A 382 3.34 2.17 -31.07
N LEU A 383 2.40 1.56 -30.36
CA LEU A 383 0.96 1.65 -30.60
C LEU A 383 0.28 2.68 -29.70
N SER A 384 -0.83 3.21 -30.19
CA SER A 384 -1.76 4.03 -29.41
C SER A 384 -3.17 3.51 -29.59
N PHE A 385 -4.01 3.64 -28.57
CA PHE A 385 -5.37 3.14 -28.54
C PHE A 385 -6.35 4.27 -28.26
N ASN A 386 -7.53 4.19 -28.87
CA ASN A 386 -8.63 5.07 -28.54
C ASN A 386 -9.84 4.26 -28.04
N VAL A 387 -10.45 4.72 -26.95
CA VAL A 387 -11.72 4.20 -26.44
C VAL A 387 -12.76 5.32 -26.55
N TYR A 388 -13.79 5.13 -27.35
CA TYR A 388 -14.72 6.19 -27.72
C TYR A 388 -15.74 6.47 -26.61
N LYS A 389 -16.20 7.73 -26.57
CA LYS A 389 -17.18 8.22 -25.59
C LYS A 389 -18.59 8.21 -26.17
N ALA A 390 -19.59 7.95 -25.34
CA ALA A 390 -20.99 8.00 -25.74
C ALA A 390 -21.42 9.37 -26.29
N GLY A 391 -20.84 10.45 -25.75
CA GLY A 391 -21.09 11.83 -26.19
C GLY A 391 -20.23 12.32 -27.36
N GLY A 392 -19.39 11.46 -27.93
CA GLY A 392 -18.42 11.81 -28.98
C GLY A 392 -17.02 12.12 -28.46
N GLY A 393 -16.02 11.97 -29.34
CA GLY A 393 -14.61 11.97 -28.97
C GLY A 393 -14.15 10.64 -28.36
N PHE A 394 -12.94 10.61 -27.80
CA PHE A 394 -12.33 9.40 -27.27
C PHE A 394 -11.38 9.69 -26.10
N TYR A 395 -11.13 8.66 -25.30
CA TYR A 395 -10.01 8.56 -24.39
C TYR A 395 -8.79 8.00 -25.14
N VAL A 396 -7.59 8.46 -24.77
CA VAL A 396 -6.34 8.02 -25.36
C VAL A 396 -5.59 7.13 -24.38
N PHE A 397 -5.01 6.05 -24.87
CA PHE A 397 -4.06 5.22 -24.14
C PHE A 397 -2.83 5.01 -25.03
N ASN A 398 -1.62 5.16 -24.50
CA ASN A 398 -0.38 5.05 -25.28
C ASN A 398 0.46 3.89 -24.74
N LEU A 399 0.88 2.96 -25.60
CA LEU A 399 1.58 1.76 -25.17
C LEU A 399 3.01 2.05 -24.69
N GLY A 400 3.69 3.03 -25.29
CA GLY A 400 5.06 3.35 -24.93
C GLY A 400 6.03 2.21 -25.28
N THR A 401 7.11 2.08 -24.51
CA THR A 401 8.03 0.94 -24.62
C THR A 401 7.43 -0.30 -23.94
N PHE A 402 7.32 -1.40 -24.67
CA PHE A 402 6.60 -2.60 -24.22
C PHE A 402 7.41 -3.89 -24.38
N SER A 403 7.53 -4.65 -23.29
CA SER A 403 8.33 -5.90 -23.26
C SER A 403 7.78 -7.02 -22.37
N THR A 404 7.19 -6.70 -21.21
CA THR A 404 6.73 -7.68 -20.20
C THR A 404 5.21 -7.70 -19.97
N GLY A 405 4.52 -6.60 -20.25
CA GLY A 405 3.10 -6.37 -19.96
C GLY A 405 2.90 -4.88 -19.66
N ALA A 406 1.67 -4.37 -19.74
CA ALA A 406 1.42 -2.96 -19.42
C ALA A 406 -0.02 -2.71 -18.97
N THR A 407 -0.17 -1.95 -17.89
CA THR A 407 -1.46 -1.33 -17.50
C THR A 407 -1.43 0.14 -17.87
N LEU A 408 -2.35 0.59 -18.70
CA LEU A 408 -2.37 1.92 -19.30
C LEU A 408 -3.51 2.77 -18.75
N GLY A 409 -3.18 3.99 -18.32
CA GLY A 409 -4.13 5.03 -17.96
C GLY A 409 -4.49 5.94 -19.14
N VAL A 410 -5.47 6.83 -18.90
CA VAL A 410 -5.88 7.85 -19.87
C VAL A 410 -4.80 8.91 -20.03
N GLU A 411 -4.48 9.23 -21.27
CA GLU A 411 -3.51 10.25 -21.68
C GLU A 411 -4.18 11.43 -22.39
N SER A 412 -3.48 12.55 -22.45
CA SER A 412 -4.00 13.80 -23.03
C SER A 412 -4.02 13.81 -24.56
N ALA A 413 -3.14 13.05 -25.21
CA ALA A 413 -3.02 13.00 -26.67
C ALA A 413 -2.41 11.67 -27.15
N ASN A 414 -2.71 11.29 -28.39
CA ASN A 414 -2.10 10.12 -29.01
C ASN A 414 -0.58 10.33 -29.14
N SER A 415 0.18 9.35 -28.67
CA SER A 415 1.63 9.29 -28.79
C SER A 415 2.05 7.90 -29.26
N TYR A 416 3.07 7.88 -30.09
CA TYR A 416 3.62 6.66 -30.71
C TYR A 416 5.06 6.45 -30.30
N ASN A 417 5.53 7.17 -29.28
CA ASN A 417 6.89 7.05 -28.79
C ASN A 417 7.10 5.66 -28.16
N GLY A 418 8.34 5.18 -28.22
CA GLY A 418 8.72 3.86 -27.70
C GLY A 418 8.89 2.81 -28.79
N SER A 419 8.93 1.56 -28.37
CA SER A 419 9.13 0.38 -29.20
C SER A 419 8.43 -0.83 -28.58
N ILE A 420 8.22 -1.86 -29.39
CA ILE A 420 7.68 -3.14 -28.94
C ILE A 420 8.78 -4.17 -29.13
N ASN A 421 9.12 -4.91 -28.08
CA ASN A 421 9.92 -6.13 -28.18
C ASN A 421 9.47 -7.10 -27.10
N THR A 422 8.64 -8.06 -27.49
CA THR A 422 8.12 -9.06 -26.55
C THR A 422 9.01 -10.29 -26.42
N ASN A 423 10.16 -10.34 -27.11
CA ASN A 423 11.04 -11.50 -27.23
C ASN A 423 10.27 -12.79 -27.63
N GLY A 424 9.31 -12.63 -28.55
CA GLY A 424 8.48 -13.73 -29.06
C GLY A 424 7.41 -14.23 -28.09
N GLN A 425 7.28 -13.63 -26.90
CA GLN A 425 6.26 -14.00 -25.92
C GLN A 425 4.98 -13.18 -26.14
N TRP A 426 3.83 -13.78 -25.81
CA TRP A 426 2.58 -13.04 -25.68
C TRP A 426 2.57 -12.28 -24.36
N ARG A 427 2.30 -10.99 -24.42
CA ARG A 427 2.27 -10.08 -23.28
C ARG A 427 0.91 -9.40 -23.21
N LEU A 428 0.37 -9.27 -21.99
CA LEU A 428 -0.94 -8.69 -21.79
C LEU A 428 -0.84 -7.16 -21.66
N VAL A 429 -1.77 -6.47 -22.32
CA VAL A 429 -2.01 -5.04 -22.15
C VAL A 429 -3.39 -4.85 -21.54
N GLU A 430 -3.48 -4.01 -20.52
CA GLU A 430 -4.74 -3.53 -19.93
C GLU A 430 -4.90 -2.04 -20.21
N LEU A 431 -6.08 -1.62 -20.65
CA LEU A 431 -6.53 -0.23 -20.63
C LEU A 431 -7.48 -0.06 -19.44
N THR A 432 -7.08 0.72 -18.45
CA THR A 432 -7.89 0.92 -17.24
C THR A 432 -9.06 1.87 -17.54
N LEU A 433 -10.29 1.37 -17.39
CA LEU A 433 -11.53 2.13 -17.55
C LEU A 433 -12.21 2.47 -16.22
N THR A 434 -11.66 2.00 -15.09
CA THR A 434 -12.21 2.28 -13.76
C THR A 434 -12.31 3.80 -13.52
N GLY A 435 -13.51 4.27 -13.19
CA GLY A 435 -13.79 5.70 -12.98
C GLY A 435 -14.14 6.47 -14.26
N ILE A 436 -14.14 5.82 -15.43
CA ILE A 436 -14.63 6.41 -16.69
C ILE A 436 -16.12 6.11 -16.84
N ALA A 437 -16.95 7.15 -16.86
CA ALA A 437 -18.41 7.00 -16.78
C ALA A 437 -19.13 6.96 -18.15
N ASP A 438 -18.49 7.42 -19.22
CA ASP A 438 -19.12 7.65 -20.52
C ASP A 438 -18.47 6.86 -21.67
N VAL A 439 -17.89 5.70 -21.37
CA VAL A 439 -17.44 4.75 -22.41
C VAL A 439 -18.61 4.38 -23.32
N ASN A 440 -18.38 4.37 -24.63
CA ASN A 440 -19.44 4.08 -25.60
C ASN A 440 -19.76 2.58 -25.69
N THR A 441 -20.77 2.13 -24.97
CA THR A 441 -21.19 0.72 -24.94
C THR A 441 -22.38 0.43 -25.86
N THR A 442 -22.83 1.41 -26.66
CA THR A 442 -24.00 1.27 -27.53
C THR A 442 -23.65 0.50 -28.79
N ALA A 443 -24.29 -0.65 -29.01
CA ALA A 443 -24.04 -1.51 -30.17
C ALA A 443 -24.11 -0.74 -31.49
N GLY A 444 -23.13 -0.98 -32.38
CA GLY A 444 -23.03 -0.32 -33.68
C GLY A 444 -22.49 1.11 -33.67
N LYS A 445 -22.10 1.65 -32.50
CA LYS A 445 -21.37 2.93 -32.40
C LYS A 445 -19.87 2.69 -32.22
N ASP A 446 -19.04 3.64 -32.65
CA ASP A 446 -17.58 3.57 -32.50
C ASP A 446 -17.20 3.28 -31.04
N MET A 447 -16.35 2.28 -30.84
CA MET A 447 -15.96 1.79 -29.52
C MET A 447 -14.45 1.86 -29.31
N PHE A 448 -13.69 1.31 -30.25
CA PHE A 448 -12.26 1.11 -30.03
C PHE A 448 -11.45 1.25 -31.31
N ALA A 449 -10.29 1.89 -31.24
CA ALA A 449 -9.35 1.96 -32.35
C ALA A 449 -7.92 1.63 -31.92
N ILE A 450 -7.20 0.96 -32.82
CA ILE A 450 -5.76 0.77 -32.76
C ILE A 450 -5.10 1.74 -33.75
N LYS A 451 -4.02 2.38 -33.32
CA LYS A 451 -3.29 3.36 -34.13
C LYS A 451 -1.80 3.04 -34.17
N THR A 452 -1.19 3.33 -35.31
CA THR A 452 0.26 3.21 -35.56
C THR A 452 0.87 4.57 -35.88
N GLY A 453 2.16 4.73 -35.59
CA GLY A 453 2.91 5.94 -35.85
C GLY A 453 3.63 5.93 -37.19
N ASN A 454 3.75 7.12 -37.81
CA ASN A 454 4.48 7.31 -39.05
C ASN A 454 5.95 6.85 -38.91
N GLY A 455 6.41 6.06 -39.87
CA GLY A 455 7.79 5.58 -39.98
C GLY A 455 8.17 4.47 -39.01
N GLY A 456 7.23 3.99 -38.18
CA GLY A 456 7.45 2.82 -37.34
C GLY A 456 7.52 1.55 -38.18
N VAL A 457 8.43 0.63 -37.85
CA VAL A 457 8.54 -0.67 -38.53
C VAL A 457 7.89 -1.72 -37.64
N TYR A 458 6.72 -2.21 -38.03
CA TYR A 458 5.91 -3.14 -37.24
C TYR A 458 5.97 -4.56 -37.81
N ASP A 459 6.08 -5.55 -36.92
CA ASP A 459 5.73 -6.95 -37.13
C ASP A 459 5.17 -7.48 -35.80
N VAL A 460 3.90 -7.20 -35.55
CA VAL A 460 3.20 -7.53 -34.30
C VAL A 460 1.92 -8.29 -34.57
N GLN A 461 1.62 -9.23 -33.67
CA GLN A 461 0.36 -9.93 -33.55
C GLN A 461 -0.40 -9.36 -32.36
N ILE A 462 -1.69 -9.12 -32.54
CA ILE A 462 -2.62 -8.68 -31.49
C ILE A 462 -3.80 -9.66 -31.48
N ASP A 463 -4.21 -10.07 -30.29
CA ASP A 463 -5.23 -11.12 -30.16
C ASP A 463 -6.06 -10.97 -28.87
N ASN A 464 -7.24 -11.60 -28.88
CA ASN A 464 -8.19 -11.71 -27.76
C ASN A 464 -8.47 -10.36 -27.09
N ILE A 465 -9.00 -9.40 -27.85
CA ILE A 465 -9.37 -8.09 -27.31
C ILE A 465 -10.71 -8.19 -26.61
N THR A 466 -10.71 -8.07 -25.28
CA THR A 466 -11.89 -8.27 -24.43
C THR A 466 -12.16 -7.08 -23.52
N ILE A 467 -13.36 -7.04 -22.96
CA ILE A 467 -13.84 -6.00 -22.04
C ILE A 467 -14.68 -6.61 -20.92
N GLU A 468 -14.56 -6.06 -19.71
CA GLU A 468 -15.32 -6.45 -18.51
C GLU A 468 -15.57 -5.30 -17.55
#